data_AF-A0AAD1S0E4-F1
#
_entry.id   AF-A0AAD1S0E4-F1
#
_cell.length_a   1.000
_cell.length_b   1.000
_cell.length_c   1.000
_cell.angle_alpha   90.00
_cell.angle_beta   90.00
_cell.angle_gamma   90.00
#
_symmetry.space_group_name_H-M   'P 1'
#
loop_
_entity.id
_entity.type
_entity.pdbx_description
1 polymer ?
#
loop_
_entity_poly.entity_id
_entity_poly.type
_entity_poly.pdbx_seq_one_letter_code
_entity_poly.pdbx_strand_id
1 'polypeptide(L)'
;LADSGSESEVRDSTTETKAPHTRHDLQRLLKEVIEDIKSYMAVELEKHVAGLKADLDALTSRTSQTETHITGLLTKTKTQSQDITALHEKIIQLEDGMEDLNNRSHRNNICIRGMTESMATNAILSTIGEIFQSLLLEVSTPELTINRAHWALRSPMPNASNPRAVI
;
A
#
# COMPACT_ATOMS: atom_id res chain seq x y z
N LEU A 1 -39.79 92.62 -19.38
CA LEU A 1 -40.91 91.96 -18.69
C LEU A 1 -40.27 90.92 -17.76
N ALA A 2 -39.65 91.39 -16.66
CA ALA A 2 -40.24 91.77 -15.37
C ALA A 2 -39.87 90.62 -14.40
N ASP A 3 -38.86 90.77 -13.54
CA ASP A 3 -38.83 91.56 -12.29
C ASP A 3 -39.12 90.65 -11.08
N SER A 4 -38.49 90.99 -9.95
CA SER A 4 -38.54 90.37 -8.61
C SER A 4 -37.60 89.16 -8.43
N GLY A 5 -36.44 89.25 -7.79
CA GLY A 5 -36.04 90.19 -6.74
C GLY A 5 -36.65 89.76 -5.41
N SER A 6 -36.09 88.72 -4.77
CA SER A 6 -36.41 88.35 -3.40
C SER A 6 -35.14 87.97 -2.65
N GLU A 7 -34.54 88.99 -2.04
CA GLU A 7 -33.62 88.86 -0.92
C GLU A 7 -34.34 88.13 0.22
N SER A 8 -33.74 87.05 0.71
CA SER A 8 -34.19 86.37 1.93
C SER A 8 -32.97 86.01 2.76
N GLU A 9 -32.76 86.84 3.78
CA GLU A 9 -32.16 86.56 5.08
C GLU A 9 -31.13 85.43 5.17
N VAL A 10 -29.86 85.85 5.20
CA VAL A 10 -28.78 85.17 5.91
C VAL A 10 -29.15 85.09 7.40
N ARG A 11 -29.78 83.99 7.82
CA ARG A 11 -29.91 83.65 9.24
C ARG A 11 -28.66 82.91 9.70
N ASP A 12 -27.79 83.72 10.31
CA ASP A 12 -26.69 83.33 11.19
C ASP A 12 -27.16 82.24 12.17
N SER A 13 -26.76 81.00 11.91
CA SER A 13 -27.01 79.87 12.79
C SER A 13 -25.94 79.89 13.88
N THR A 14 -26.23 80.70 14.88
CA THR A 14 -25.62 80.70 16.21
C THR A 14 -25.12 79.32 16.61
N THR A 15 -23.81 79.21 16.77
CA THR A 15 -23.16 78.16 17.52
C THR A 15 -23.72 78.15 18.94
N GLU A 16 -24.65 77.24 19.24
CA GLU A 16 -25.07 76.92 20.60
C GLU A 16 -23.84 76.40 21.38
N THR A 17 -23.15 77.30 22.07
CA THR A 17 -22.24 76.97 23.16
C THR A 17 -23.04 76.30 24.27
N LYS A 18 -23.11 74.97 24.24
CA LYS A 18 -23.63 74.14 25.32
C LYS A 18 -22.92 74.51 26.62
N ALA A 19 -23.71 74.70 27.68
CA ALA A 19 -23.22 74.95 29.04
C ALA A 19 -22.16 73.90 29.44
N PRO A 20 -21.14 74.28 30.23
CA PRO A 20 -20.08 73.35 30.64
C PRO A 20 -20.69 72.16 31.37
N HIS A 21 -20.38 70.95 30.90
CA HIS A 21 -20.87 69.71 31.50
C HIS A 21 -20.57 69.67 33.00
N THR A 22 -21.60 69.45 33.81
CA THR A 22 -21.46 69.32 35.25
C THR A 22 -20.68 68.04 35.58
N ARG A 23 -19.94 68.01 36.70
CA ARG A 23 -19.20 66.82 37.17
C ARG A 23 -20.06 65.55 37.21
N HIS A 24 -21.35 65.68 37.53
CA HIS A 24 -22.30 64.57 37.52
C HIS A 24 -22.60 64.02 36.12
N ASP A 25 -22.62 64.87 35.08
CA ASP A 25 -22.82 64.42 33.70
C ASP A 25 -21.62 63.61 33.20
N LEU A 26 -20.41 64.05 33.53
CA LEU A 26 -19.19 63.29 33.21
C LEU A 26 -19.15 61.94 33.94
N GLN A 27 -19.59 61.89 35.20
CA GLN A 27 -19.69 60.63 35.95
C GLN A 27 -20.75 59.68 35.38
N ARG A 28 -21.87 60.22 34.87
CA ARG A 28 -22.91 59.44 34.20
C ARG A 28 -22.41 58.87 32.88
N LEU A 29 -21.83 59.72 32.02
CA LEU A 29 -21.26 59.29 30.74
C LEU A 29 -20.16 58.24 30.92
N LEU A 30 -19.29 58.41 31.93
CA LEU A 30 -18.26 57.41 32.23
C LEU A 30 -18.86 56.06 32.65
N LYS A 31 -19.94 56.06 33.44
CA LYS A 31 -20.65 54.83 33.82
C LYS A 31 -21.30 54.15 32.63
N GLU A 32 -21.94 54.92 31.74
CA GLU A 32 -22.54 54.42 30.50
C GLU A 32 -21.49 53.78 29.61
N VAL A 33 -20.36 54.46 29.36
CA VAL A 33 -19.24 53.91 28.57
C VAL A 33 -18.65 52.64 29.19
N ILE A 34 -18.49 52.59 30.52
CA ILE A 34 -18.01 51.39 31.20
C ILE A 34 -18.99 50.22 31.00
N GLU A 35 -20.29 50.47 31.07
CA GLU A 35 -21.30 49.43 30.91
C GLU A 35 -21.37 48.94 29.46
N ASP A 36 -21.25 49.85 28.49
CA ASP A 36 -21.17 49.51 27.06
C ASP A 36 -19.93 48.66 26.77
N ILE A 37 -18.76 49.02 27.34
CA ILE A 37 -17.52 48.23 27.18
C ILE A 37 -17.70 46.83 27.77
N LYS A 38 -18.29 46.71 28.97
CA LYS A 38 -18.55 45.40 29.58
C LYS A 38 -19.50 44.56 28.74
N SER A 39 -20.59 45.16 28.27
CA SER A 39 -21.58 44.49 27.42
C SER A 39 -20.93 43.99 26.14
N TYR A 40 -20.18 44.85 25.45
CA TYR A 40 -19.44 44.49 24.24
C TYR A 40 -18.44 43.35 24.50
N MET A 41 -17.65 43.45 25.58
CA MET A 41 -16.69 42.40 25.94
C MET A 41 -17.38 41.08 26.28
N ALA A 42 -18.52 41.10 26.98
CA ALA A 42 -19.27 39.90 27.31
C ALA A 42 -19.76 39.19 26.03
N VAL A 43 -20.30 39.95 25.08
CA VAL A 43 -20.76 39.42 23.79
C VAL A 43 -19.60 38.84 22.97
N GLU A 44 -18.46 39.55 22.88
CA GLU A 44 -17.32 39.05 22.10
C GLU A 44 -16.68 37.81 22.75
N LEU A 45 -16.62 37.77 24.09
CA LEU A 45 -16.15 36.59 24.83
C LEU A 45 -17.09 35.40 24.60
N GLU A 46 -18.40 35.60 24.69
CA GLU A 46 -19.38 34.53 24.45
C GLU A 46 -19.25 33.97 23.02
N LYS A 47 -19.09 34.86 22.03
CA LYS A 47 -18.85 34.49 20.64
C LYS A 47 -17.56 33.69 20.47
N HIS A 48 -16.45 34.11 21.08
CA HIS A 48 -15.19 33.38 21.02
C HIS A 48 -15.29 32.01 21.72
N VAL A 49 -15.95 31.93 22.87
CA VAL A 49 -16.19 30.67 23.59
C VAL A 49 -17.06 29.73 22.76
N ALA A 50 -18.11 30.24 22.10
CA ALA A 50 -18.94 29.47 21.20
C ALA A 50 -18.14 28.95 19.98
N GLY A 51 -17.27 29.79 19.41
CA GLY A 51 -16.35 29.40 18.34
C GLY A 51 -15.40 28.28 18.76
N LEU A 52 -14.73 28.44 19.90
CA LEU A 52 -13.84 27.41 20.45
C LEU A 52 -14.56 26.08 20.73
N LYS A 53 -15.81 26.14 21.19
CA LYS A 53 -16.63 24.95 21.39
C LYS A 53 -16.92 24.24 20.07
N ALA A 54 -17.31 24.98 19.03
CA ALA A 54 -17.54 24.40 17.70
C ALA A 54 -16.28 23.77 17.12
N ASP A 55 -15.12 24.41 17.28
CA ASP A 55 -13.84 23.88 16.83
C ASP A 55 -13.46 22.60 17.59
N LEU A 56 -13.70 22.57 18.91
CA LEU A 56 -13.46 21.39 19.74
C LEU A 56 -14.37 20.22 19.36
N ASP A 57 -15.64 20.48 19.07
CA ASP A 57 -16.60 19.46 18.62
C ASP A 57 -16.18 18.90 17.25
N ALA A 58 -15.74 19.76 16.33
CA ALA A 58 -15.22 19.36 15.02
C ALA A 58 -13.94 18.53 15.14
N LEU A 59 -13.02 18.92 16.03
CA LEU A 59 -11.79 18.17 16.29
C LEU A 59 -12.09 16.81 16.90
N THR A 60 -13.03 16.74 17.84
CA THR A 60 -13.47 15.49 18.47
C THR A 60 -14.04 14.54 17.41
N SER A 61 -14.93 15.04 16.55
CA SER A 61 -15.51 14.25 15.46
C SER A 61 -14.46 13.70 14.50
N ARG A 62 -13.51 14.55 14.04
CA ARG A 62 -12.40 14.12 13.17
C ARG A 62 -11.49 13.10 13.84
N THR A 63 -11.25 13.26 15.14
CA THR A 63 -10.43 12.33 15.93
C THR A 63 -11.11 10.96 16.00
N SER A 64 -12.39 10.89 16.36
CA SER A 64 -13.14 9.63 16.41
C SER A 64 -13.24 8.94 15.05
N GLN A 65 -13.40 9.69 13.96
CA GLN A 65 -13.34 9.13 12.61
C GLN A 65 -11.97 8.53 12.32
N THR A 66 -10.90 9.27 12.62
CA THR A 66 -9.52 8.82 12.41
C THR A 66 -9.23 7.53 13.19
N GLU A 67 -9.64 7.47 14.46
CA GLU A 67 -9.52 6.27 15.29
C GLU A 67 -10.26 5.07 14.67
N THR A 68 -11.49 5.27 14.21
CA THR A 68 -12.28 4.22 13.53
C THR A 68 -11.58 3.72 12.27
N HIS A 69 -11.04 4.64 11.46
CA HIS A 69 -10.26 4.30 10.26
C HIS A 69 -9.00 3.50 10.61
N ILE A 70 -8.27 3.92 11.65
CA ILE A 70 -7.07 3.21 12.13
C ILE A 70 -7.43 1.80 12.59
N THR A 71 -8.48 1.63 13.40
CA THR A 71 -8.94 0.30 13.83
C THR A 71 -9.28 -0.58 12.63
N GLY A 72 -10.02 -0.03 11.65
CA GLY A 72 -10.35 -0.77 10.43
C GLY A 72 -9.12 -1.20 9.61
N LEU A 73 -8.11 -0.33 9.51
CA LEU A 73 -6.85 -0.65 8.85
C LEU A 73 -6.06 -1.72 9.60
N LEU A 74 -6.00 -1.64 10.93
CA LEU A 74 -5.33 -2.65 11.76
C LEU A 74 -5.96 -4.02 11.61
N THR A 75 -7.30 -4.11 11.61
CA THR A 75 -8.00 -5.38 11.39
C THR A 75 -7.70 -5.95 10.00
N LYS A 76 -7.79 -5.14 8.95
CA LYS A 76 -7.47 -5.57 7.58
C LYS A 76 -6.03 -6.06 7.44
N THR A 77 -5.09 -5.31 8.00
CA THR A 77 -3.65 -5.65 7.97
C THR A 77 -3.40 -6.98 8.68
N LYS A 78 -4.05 -7.21 9.83
CA LYS A 78 -3.95 -8.47 10.56
C LYS A 78 -4.48 -9.64 9.74
N THR A 79 -5.66 -9.50 9.13
CA THR A 79 -6.23 -10.55 8.26
C THR A 79 -5.32 -10.84 7.07
N GLN A 80 -4.84 -9.81 6.38
CA GLN A 80 -3.91 -9.99 5.25
C GLN A 80 -2.62 -10.69 5.68
N SER A 81 -2.08 -10.35 6.84
CA SER A 81 -0.89 -11.03 7.37
C SER A 81 -1.15 -12.52 7.62
N GLN A 82 -2.32 -12.89 8.13
CA GLN A 82 -2.71 -14.29 8.34
C GLN A 82 -2.87 -15.04 7.02
N ASP A 83 -3.50 -14.40 6.03
CA ASP A 83 -3.68 -14.98 4.70
C ASP A 83 -2.34 -15.22 4.00
N ILE A 84 -1.39 -14.28 4.11
CA ILE A 84 -0.04 -14.43 3.56
C ILE A 84 0.68 -15.63 4.20
N THR A 85 0.62 -15.77 5.52
CA THR A 85 1.21 -16.93 6.21
C THR A 85 0.59 -18.24 5.72
N ALA A 86 -0.74 -18.31 5.63
CA ALA A 86 -1.43 -19.51 5.17
C ALA A 86 -1.12 -19.86 3.70
N LEU A 87 -0.97 -18.84 2.84
CA LEU A 87 -0.55 -19.04 1.46
C LEU A 87 0.90 -19.52 1.36
N HIS A 88 1.78 -19.00 2.20
CA HIS A 88 3.18 -19.43 2.24
C HIS A 88 3.31 -20.89 2.65
N GLU A 89 2.56 -21.33 3.66
CA GLU A 89 2.50 -22.75 4.06
C GLU A 89 2.02 -23.65 2.92
N LYS A 90 1.01 -23.21 2.16
CA LYS A 90 0.52 -23.96 0.98
C LYS A 90 1.56 -24.04 -0.13
N ILE A 91 2.33 -22.97 -0.36
CA ILE A 91 3.41 -22.98 -1.35
C ILE A 91 4.45 -24.03 -0.96
N ILE A 92 4.90 -24.05 0.30
CA ILE A 92 5.87 -25.03 0.79
C ILE A 92 5.35 -26.46 0.57
N GLN A 93 4.10 -26.74 0.93
CA GLN A 93 3.51 -28.07 0.73
C GLN A 93 3.43 -28.47 -0.76
N LEU A 94 3.17 -27.52 -1.64
CA LEU A 94 3.15 -27.77 -3.08
C LEU A 94 4.56 -28.01 -3.62
N GLU A 95 5.55 -27.26 -3.15
CA GLU A 95 6.97 -27.44 -3.51
C GLU A 95 7.46 -28.82 -3.08
N ASP A 96 7.21 -29.23 -1.83
CA ASP A 96 7.55 -30.56 -1.32
C ASP A 96 6.87 -31.68 -2.14
N GLY A 97 5.59 -31.49 -2.46
CA GLY A 97 4.83 -32.44 -3.28
C GLY A 97 5.36 -32.54 -4.71
N MET A 98 5.78 -31.42 -5.31
CA MET A 98 6.41 -31.40 -6.62
C MET A 98 7.78 -32.08 -6.60
N GLU A 99 8.57 -31.88 -5.55
CA GLU A 99 9.85 -32.54 -5.38
C GLU A 99 9.70 -34.07 -5.23
N ASP A 100 8.76 -34.54 -4.39
CA ASP A 100 8.45 -35.97 -4.27
C ASP A 100 8.04 -36.57 -5.61
N LEU A 101 7.11 -35.92 -6.31
CA LEU A 101 6.64 -36.39 -7.61
C LEU A 101 7.77 -36.45 -8.63
N ASN A 102 8.64 -35.44 -8.65
CA ASN A 102 9.80 -35.39 -9.53
C ASN A 102 10.80 -36.50 -9.21
N ASN A 103 11.08 -36.74 -7.93
CA ASN A 103 11.96 -37.81 -7.47
C ASN A 103 11.40 -39.20 -7.83
N ARG A 104 10.10 -39.41 -7.64
CA ARG A 104 9.42 -40.66 -8.02
C ARG A 104 9.41 -40.87 -9.52
N SER A 105 9.21 -39.81 -10.30
CA SER A 105 9.24 -39.87 -11.77
C SER A 105 10.64 -40.19 -12.32
N HIS A 106 11.71 -39.79 -11.61
CA HIS A 106 13.09 -40.00 -12.04
C HIS A 106 13.78 -41.21 -11.38
N ARG A 107 13.14 -41.87 -10.41
CA ARG A 107 13.75 -42.95 -9.61
C ARG A 107 14.32 -44.11 -10.45
N ASN A 108 13.70 -44.39 -11.59
CA ASN A 108 14.11 -45.48 -12.48
C ASN A 108 14.89 -44.99 -13.71
N ASN A 109 15.27 -43.70 -13.74
CA ASN A 109 16.03 -43.13 -14.85
C ASN A 109 17.52 -43.13 -14.50
N ILE A 110 18.36 -43.57 -15.43
CA ILE A 110 19.81 -43.56 -15.28
C ILE A 110 20.37 -42.53 -16.26
N CYS A 111 21.12 -41.55 -15.75
CA CYS A 111 21.72 -40.51 -16.57
C CYS A 111 23.15 -40.90 -16.96
N ILE A 112 23.36 -41.30 -18.22
CA ILE A 112 24.67 -41.68 -18.75
C ILE A 112 25.29 -40.47 -19.45
N ARG A 113 26.52 -40.08 -19.05
CA ARG A 113 27.26 -38.94 -19.61
C ARG A 113 28.50 -39.41 -20.36
N GLY A 114 28.96 -38.61 -21.32
CA GLY A 114 30.18 -38.89 -22.09
C GLY A 114 29.98 -39.78 -23.33
N MET A 115 28.74 -40.13 -23.66
CA MET A 115 28.42 -40.84 -24.91
C MET A 115 28.57 -39.92 -26.11
N THR A 116 29.06 -40.43 -27.23
CA THR A 116 29.26 -39.65 -28.45
C THR A 116 27.93 -39.32 -29.13
N GLU A 117 27.67 -38.03 -29.39
CA GLU A 117 26.41 -37.57 -30.01
C GLU A 117 26.27 -37.97 -31.49
N SER A 118 27.34 -38.44 -32.13
CA SER A 118 27.31 -38.95 -33.51
C SER A 118 26.60 -40.30 -33.63
N MET A 119 26.26 -40.93 -32.51
CA MET A 119 25.61 -42.23 -32.49
C MET A 119 24.11 -42.10 -32.85
N ALA A 120 23.66 -42.95 -33.77
CA ALA A 120 22.27 -43.00 -34.15
C ALA A 120 21.37 -43.46 -32.99
N THR A 121 20.15 -42.94 -32.92
CA THR A 121 19.22 -43.21 -31.80
C THR A 121 18.95 -44.71 -31.58
N ASN A 122 18.92 -45.50 -32.65
CA ASN A 122 18.74 -46.95 -32.60
C ASN A 122 19.94 -47.71 -32.01
N ALA A 123 21.15 -47.14 -32.06
CA ALA A 123 22.36 -47.74 -31.49
C ALA A 123 22.54 -47.43 -29.99
N ILE A 124 21.76 -46.50 -29.44
CA ILE A 124 21.83 -46.14 -28.01
C ILE A 124 21.55 -47.36 -27.13
N LEU A 125 20.48 -48.11 -27.41
CA LEU A 125 20.07 -49.25 -26.58
C LEU A 125 21.11 -50.38 -26.61
N SER A 126 21.67 -50.70 -27.77
CA SER A 126 22.72 -51.73 -27.88
C SER A 126 23.97 -51.34 -27.10
N THR A 127 24.42 -50.09 -27.24
CA THR A 127 25.60 -49.60 -26.51
C THR A 127 25.37 -49.57 -24.99
N ILE A 128 24.19 -49.17 -24.53
CA ILE A 128 23.83 -49.24 -23.11
C ILE A 128 23.86 -50.68 -22.61
N GLY A 129 23.30 -51.62 -23.37
CA GLY A 129 23.33 -53.05 -23.05
C GLY A 129 24.75 -53.58 -22.89
N GLU A 130 25.65 -53.27 -23.83
CA GLU A 130 27.06 -53.64 -23.77
C GLU A 130 27.77 -53.03 -22.54
N ILE A 131 27.51 -51.76 -22.24
CA ILE A 131 28.06 -51.08 -21.06
C ILE A 131 27.63 -51.81 -19.79
N PHE A 132 26.33 -52.06 -19.59
CA PHE A 132 25.85 -52.75 -18.41
C PHE A 132 26.35 -54.19 -18.32
N GLN A 133 26.40 -54.92 -19.43
CA GLN A 133 26.96 -56.27 -19.47
C GLN A 133 28.44 -56.28 -19.04
N SER A 134 29.20 -55.26 -19.42
CA SER A 134 30.61 -55.14 -19.03
C SER A 134 30.82 -54.73 -17.56
N LEU A 135 29.90 -53.93 -17.00
CA LEU A 135 30.00 -53.40 -15.63
C LEU A 135 29.40 -54.34 -14.58
N LEU A 136 28.32 -55.04 -14.93
CA LEU A 136 27.64 -55.99 -14.04
C LEU A 136 28.37 -57.35 -14.11
N LEU A 137 29.52 -57.42 -13.45
CA LEU A 137 30.32 -58.64 -13.31
C LEU A 137 29.47 -59.79 -12.73
N GLU A 138 29.26 -60.84 -13.53
CA GLU A 138 28.76 -62.18 -13.13
C GLU A 138 27.48 -62.24 -12.29
N VAL A 139 26.66 -61.19 -12.24
CA VAL A 139 25.32 -61.31 -11.67
C VAL A 139 24.47 -61.99 -12.73
N SER A 140 23.98 -63.20 -12.43
CA SER A 140 22.92 -63.89 -13.17
C SER A 140 21.68 -62.99 -13.17
N THR A 141 21.68 -62.04 -14.09
CA THR A 141 20.72 -60.96 -14.13
C THR A 141 19.58 -61.38 -15.05
N PRO A 142 18.32 -61.20 -14.63
CA PRO A 142 17.22 -61.25 -15.58
C PRO A 142 17.46 -60.23 -16.70
N GLU A 143 16.96 -60.53 -17.90
CA GLU A 143 17.09 -59.71 -19.10
C GLU A 143 16.83 -58.22 -18.79
N LEU A 144 17.82 -57.36 -19.07
CA LEU A 144 17.74 -55.93 -18.79
C LEU A 144 16.62 -55.32 -19.64
N THR A 145 15.53 -54.93 -19.00
CA THR A 145 14.39 -54.30 -19.68
C THR A 145 14.52 -52.78 -19.62
N ILE A 146 14.69 -52.15 -20.78
CA ILE A 146 14.77 -50.70 -20.92
C ILE A 146 13.48 -50.20 -21.55
N ASN A 147 12.70 -49.40 -20.81
CA ASN A 147 11.44 -48.86 -21.32
C ASN A 147 11.64 -47.81 -22.42
N ARG A 148 12.64 -46.95 -22.25
CA ARG A 148 12.98 -45.86 -23.17
C ARG A 148 14.43 -45.43 -22.95
N ALA A 149 15.12 -45.07 -24.03
CA ALA A 149 16.41 -44.39 -23.97
C ALA A 149 16.38 -43.22 -24.95
N HIS A 150 16.84 -42.05 -24.51
CA HIS A 150 16.89 -40.86 -25.35
C HIS A 150 17.94 -39.86 -24.87
N TRP A 151 18.43 -39.03 -25.79
CA TRP A 151 19.23 -37.88 -25.42
C TRP A 151 18.39 -36.89 -24.62
N ALA A 152 19.00 -36.30 -23.58
CA ALA A 152 18.40 -35.22 -22.81
C ALA A 152 17.95 -34.08 -23.75
N LEU A 153 16.83 -33.43 -23.38
CA LEU A 153 16.22 -32.33 -24.12
C LEU A 153 17.08 -31.07 -24.06
N ARG A 154 18.18 -31.08 -24.80
CA ARG A 154 19.09 -29.97 -25.05
C ARG A 154 19.47 -29.97 -26.53
N SER A 155 19.73 -28.80 -27.10
CA SER A 155 20.25 -28.71 -28.46
C SER A 155 21.63 -29.39 -28.55
N PRO A 156 21.89 -30.20 -29.59
CA PRO A 156 23.22 -30.71 -29.87
C PRO A 156 24.21 -29.55 -30.00
N MET A 157 25.36 -29.65 -29.34
CA MET A 157 26.41 -28.65 -29.44
C MET A 157 27.44 -29.13 -30.48
N PRO A 158 27.71 -28.38 -31.55
CA PRO A 158 28.76 -28.76 -32.50
C PRO A 158 30.13 -28.73 -31.80
N ASN A 159 30.89 -29.83 -31.88
CA ASN A 159 32.19 -30.04 -31.22
C ASN A 159 32.18 -30.06 -29.68
N ALA A 160 31.09 -30.51 -29.07
CA ALA A 160 30.92 -30.46 -27.62
C ALA A 160 31.99 -31.26 -26.85
N SER A 161 32.82 -30.55 -26.09
CA SER A 161 33.60 -31.12 -24.97
C SER A 161 32.71 -31.74 -23.87
N ASN A 162 31.39 -31.52 -23.96
CA ASN A 162 30.40 -32.02 -23.01
C ASN A 162 29.14 -32.49 -23.77
N PRO A 163 29.14 -33.74 -24.26
CA PRO A 163 27.99 -34.29 -24.99
C PRO A 163 26.75 -34.36 -24.10
N ARG A 164 25.57 -34.32 -24.73
CA ARG A 164 24.29 -34.53 -24.04
C ARG A 164 24.29 -35.85 -23.28
N ALA A 165 23.64 -35.85 -22.12
CA ALA A 165 23.42 -37.09 -21.40
C ALA A 165 22.36 -37.94 -22.10
N VAL A 166 22.45 -39.25 -21.95
CA VAL A 166 21.36 -40.19 -22.26
C VAL A 166 20.58 -40.47 -20.99
N ILE A 167 19.26 -40.50 -21.10
CA ILE A 167 18.29 -40.85 -20.04
C ILE A 167 17.53 -42.09 -20.46
#